data_AF-A0A939KGB4-F1
#
_entry.id   AF-A0A939KGB4-F1
#
_cell.length_a   1.000
_cell.length_b   1.000
_cell.length_c   1.000
_cell.angle_alpha   90.00
_cell.angle_beta   90.00
_cell.angle_gamma   90.00
#
_symmetry.space_group_name_H-M   'P 1'
#
loop_
_entity.id
_entity.type
_entity.pdbx_description
1 polymer ?
#
loop_
_entity_poly.entity_id
_entity_poly.type
_entity_poly.pdbx_seq_one_letter_code
_entity_poly.pdbx_strand_id
1 'polypeptide(L)'
;MEELKKLLLTAVGAAAISVEKIDSTVTELIEKGKLSVKEGKELREELVRRKKESEEDLVKKEDLNGIIDSLNLVSKRELELLEDRVAKLEEQMKSVRDSDL
;
A
#
# COMPACT_ATOMS: atom_id res chain seq x y z
N MET A 1 5.37 5.44 -3.31
CA MET A 1 4.39 4.77 -4.20
C MET A 1 4.99 4.12 -5.44
N GLU A 2 5.91 4.74 -6.18
CA GLU A 2 6.54 4.12 -7.36
C GLU A 2 7.24 2.78 -7.07
N GLU A 3 7.87 2.63 -5.90
CA GLU A 3 8.44 1.35 -5.49
C GLU A 3 7.39 0.25 -5.30
N LEU A 4 6.23 0.58 -4.71
CA LEU A 4 5.13 -0.35 -4.51
C LEU A 4 4.55 -0.79 -5.86
N LYS A 5 4.36 0.15 -6.79
CA LYS A 5 3.94 -0.13 -8.18
C LYS A 5 4.92 -1.07 -8.88
N LYS A 6 6.22 -0.77 -8.80
CA LYS A 6 7.28 -1.58 -9.39
C LYS A 6 7.34 -2.97 -8.76
N LEU A 7 7.16 -3.08 -7.44
CA LEU A 7 7.15 -4.37 -6.75
C LEU A 7 5.93 -5.20 -7.14
N LEU A 8 4.73 -4.60 -7.19
CA LEU A 8 3.50 -5.26 -7.62
C LEU A 8 3.63 -5.77 -9.07
N LEU A 9 4.09 -4.92 -9.99
CA LEU A 9 4.29 -5.27 -11.40
C LEU A 9 5.33 -6.38 -11.59
N THR A 10 6.40 -6.36 -10.78
CA THR A 10 7.46 -7.39 -10.81
C THR A 10 6.94 -8.71 -10.24
N ALA A 11 6.20 -8.63 -9.13
CA ALA A 11 5.68 -9.80 -8.44
C ALA A 11 4.62 -10.49 -9.29
N VAL A 12 3.64 -9.75 -9.83
CA VAL A 12 2.55 -10.34 -10.61
C VAL A 12 2.99 -10.75 -12.02
N GLY A 13 4.00 -10.08 -12.60
CA GLY A 13 4.52 -10.41 -13.92
C GLY A 13 3.61 -9.98 -15.08
N ALA A 14 4.09 -10.14 -16.32
CA ALA A 14 3.44 -9.57 -17.51
C ALA A 14 2.42 -10.49 -18.21
N ALA A 15 2.24 -11.73 -17.75
CA ALA A 15 1.60 -12.78 -18.57
C ALA A 15 0.16 -13.15 -18.19
N ALA A 16 -0.27 -13.03 -16.92
CA ALA A 16 -1.66 -13.17 -16.48
C ALA A 16 -1.73 -12.94 -14.96
N ILE A 17 -2.70 -12.15 -14.50
CA ILE A 17 -2.96 -11.97 -13.05
C ILE A 17 -3.92 -13.07 -12.59
N SER A 18 -3.46 -14.03 -11.79
CA SER A 18 -4.34 -15.02 -11.12
C SER A 18 -4.73 -14.54 -9.71
N VAL A 19 -5.83 -15.07 -9.15
CA VAL A 19 -6.26 -14.73 -7.78
C VAL A 19 -5.20 -15.18 -6.77
N GLU A 20 -4.62 -16.38 -6.95
CA GLU A 20 -3.50 -16.85 -6.12
C GLU A 20 -2.30 -15.90 -6.19
N LYS A 21 -2.04 -15.33 -7.37
CA LYS A 21 -0.92 -14.40 -7.55
C LYS A 21 -1.18 -13.04 -6.90
N ILE A 22 -2.42 -12.54 -6.95
CA ILE A 22 -2.85 -11.36 -6.19
C ILE A 22 -2.59 -11.61 -4.71
N ASP A 23 -3.08 -12.74 -4.20
CA ASP A 23 -3.00 -13.09 -2.78
C ASP A 23 -1.55 -13.18 -2.29
N SER A 24 -0.70 -13.92 -3.00
CA SER A 24 0.71 -14.06 -2.64
C SER A 24 1.44 -12.71 -2.66
N THR A 25 1.14 -11.87 -3.64
CA THR A 25 1.81 -10.58 -3.82
C THR A 25 1.41 -9.59 -2.73
N VAL A 26 0.12 -9.53 -2.41
CA VAL A 26 -0.39 -8.68 -1.32
C VAL A 26 0.23 -9.10 0.01
N THR A 27 0.29 -10.41 0.29
CA THR A 27 0.94 -10.93 1.50
C THR A 27 2.41 -10.53 1.58
N GLU A 28 3.18 -10.69 0.49
CA GLU A 28 4.59 -10.31 0.44
C GLU A 28 4.79 -8.79 0.69
N LEU A 29 3.87 -7.96 0.20
CA LEU A 29 3.88 -6.51 0.44
C LEU A 29 3.60 -6.13 1.89
N ILE A 30 2.73 -6.86 2.58
CA ILE A 30 2.49 -6.70 4.01
C ILE A 30 3.74 -7.13 4.80
N GLU A 31 4.30 -8.30 4.50
CA GLU A 31 5.49 -8.84 5.17
C GLU A 31 6.70 -7.92 5.03
N LYS A 32 6.86 -7.28 3.87
CA LYS A 32 7.93 -6.28 3.62
C LYS A 32 7.66 -4.91 4.25
N GLY A 33 6.55 -4.75 4.98
CA GLY A 33 6.12 -3.49 5.60
C GLY A 33 5.83 -2.40 4.58
N LYS A 34 5.49 -2.77 3.33
CA LYS A 34 5.10 -1.82 2.28
C LYS A 34 3.60 -1.49 2.36
N LEU A 35 2.79 -2.40 2.90
CA LEU A 35 1.37 -2.20 3.18
C LEU A 35 1.04 -2.60 4.61
N SER A 36 0.03 -1.95 5.20
CA SER A 36 -0.64 -2.49 6.38
C SER A 36 -1.56 -3.66 6.01
N VAL A 37 -1.99 -4.45 7.00
CA VAL A 37 -2.94 -5.56 6.80
C VAL A 37 -4.25 -5.06 6.20
N LYS A 38 -4.72 -3.90 6.64
CA LYS A 38 -5.96 -3.28 6.16
C LYS A 38 -5.83 -2.90 4.68
N GLU A 39 -4.78 -2.17 4.33
CA GLU A 39 -4.51 -1.76 2.94
C GLU A 39 -4.31 -2.94 2.01
N GLY A 40 -3.65 -4.02 2.49
CA GLY A 40 -3.51 -5.23 1.71
C GLY A 40 -4.86 -5.90 1.42
N LYS A 41 -5.78 -5.93 2.39
CA LYS A 41 -7.13 -6.44 2.18
C LYS A 41 -7.90 -5.63 1.13
N GLU A 42 -7.86 -4.31 1.24
CA GLU A 42 -8.51 -3.40 0.28
C GLU A 42 -7.93 -3.55 -1.12
N LEU A 43 -6.60 -3.62 -1.24
CA LEU A 43 -5.91 -3.83 -2.51
C LEU A 43 -6.28 -5.18 -3.16
N ARG A 44 -6.33 -6.27 -2.37
CA ARG A 44 -6.75 -7.58 -2.86
C ARG A 44 -8.18 -7.54 -3.43
N GLU A 45 -9.11 -6.97 -2.68
CA GLU A 45 -10.52 -6.90 -3.08
C GLU A 45 -10.68 -6.13 -4.40
N GLU A 46 -9.97 -5.00 -4.54
CA GLU A 46 -10.03 -4.18 -5.75
C GLU A 46 -9.36 -4.87 -6.96
N LEU A 47 -8.24 -5.57 -6.76
CA LEU A 47 -7.59 -6.35 -7.82
C LEU A 47 -8.48 -7.51 -8.31
N VAL A 48 -9.13 -8.22 -7.38
CA VAL A 48 -10.07 -9.30 -7.72
C VAL A 48 -11.31 -8.75 -8.42
N ARG A 49 -11.83 -7.60 -7.97
CA ARG A 49 -12.96 -6.93 -8.60
C ARG A 49 -12.63 -6.51 -10.03
N ARG A 50 -11.52 -5.82 -10.24
CA ARG A 50 -11.10 -5.37 -11.58
C ARG A 50 -10.80 -6.54 -12.52
N LYS A 51 -10.25 -7.65 -12.00
CA LYS A 51 -10.11 -8.89 -12.77
C LYS A 51 -11.46 -9.42 -13.29
N LYS A 52 -12.51 -9.38 -12.46
CA LYS A 52 -13.86 -9.82 -12.86
C LYS A 52 -14.56 -8.86 -13.82
N GLU A 53 -14.24 -7.56 -13.72
CA GLU A 53 -14.80 -6.51 -14.59
C GLU A 53 -14.09 -6.46 -15.95
N SER A 54 -12.85 -6.96 -16.06
CA SER A 54 -12.11 -7.06 -17.32
C SER A 54 -12.62 -8.23 -18.15
N GLU A 55 -13.08 -7.97 -19.38
CA GLU A 55 -13.49 -9.01 -20.35
C GLU A 55 -12.31 -9.90 -20.80
N GLU A 56 -11.10 -9.37 -20.66
CA GLU A 56 -9.86 -10.16 -20.77
C GLU A 56 -9.54 -10.71 -19.37
N ASP A 57 -9.28 -12.02 -19.25
CA ASP A 57 -8.87 -12.73 -18.02
C ASP A 57 -7.53 -12.22 -17.39
N LEU A 58 -7.06 -11.07 -17.88
CA LEU A 58 -5.80 -10.41 -17.60
C LEU A 58 -6.08 -8.98 -17.13
N VAL A 59 -5.58 -8.65 -15.94
CA VAL A 59 -5.52 -7.26 -15.47
C VAL A 59 -4.31 -6.60 -16.14
N LYS A 60 -4.51 -5.51 -16.88
CA LYS A 60 -3.43 -4.82 -17.61
C LYS A 60 -2.58 -3.98 -16.68
N LYS A 61 -1.39 -3.55 -17.15
CA LYS A 61 -0.55 -2.63 -16.36
C LYS A 61 -1.24 -1.30 -16.08
N GLU A 62 -2.04 -0.80 -17.04
CA GLU A 62 -2.82 0.42 -16.83
C GLU A 62 -3.86 0.26 -15.71
N ASP A 63 -4.47 -0.93 -15.62
CA ASP A 63 -5.44 -1.26 -14.58
C ASP A 63 -4.81 -1.26 -13.19
N LEU A 64 -3.59 -1.77 -13.05
CA LEU A 64 -2.87 -1.78 -11.78
C LEU A 64 -2.53 -0.38 -11.30
N ASN A 65 -2.11 0.50 -12.22
CA ASN A 65 -1.81 1.90 -11.88
C ASN A 65 -3.06 2.60 -11.35
N GLY A 66 -4.20 2.43 -12.02
CA GLY A 66 -5.46 3.04 -11.59
C GLY A 66 -5.95 2.54 -10.22
N ILE A 67 -5.72 1.26 -9.88
CA ILE A 67 -6.07 0.70 -8.55
C ILE A 67 -5.19 1.31 -7.45
N ILE A 68 -3.89 1.39 -7.70
CA ILE A 68 -2.95 1.92 -6.69
C ILE A 68 -3.23 3.41 -6.45
N ASP A 69 -3.54 4.16 -7.50
CA ASP A 69 -3.83 5.58 -7.39
C ASP A 69 -5.21 5.84 -6.74
N SER A 70 -6.21 4.97 -6.95
CA SER A 70 -7.53 5.10 -6.32
C SER A 70 -7.53 4.80 -4.82
N LEU A 71 -6.67 3.87 -4.38
CA LEU A 71 -6.61 3.45 -2.97
C LEU A 71 -5.82 4.41 -2.08
N ASN A 72 -5.16 5.43 -2.65
CA ASN A 72 -4.37 6.45 -1.94
C ASN A 72 -3.50 5.87 -0.80
N LEU A 73 -2.86 4.73 -1.09
CA LEU A 73 -2.14 3.93 -0.10
C LEU A 73 -0.92 4.70 0.43
N VAL A 74 -0.66 4.60 1.73
CA VAL A 74 0.53 5.17 2.37
C VAL A 74 1.34 4.02 2.93
N SER A 75 2.64 3.94 2.67
CA SER A 75 3.38 2.79 3.18
C SER A 75 3.41 2.80 4.71
N LYS A 76 3.28 1.61 5.32
CA LYS A 76 3.34 1.45 6.79
C LYS A 76 4.56 2.15 7.39
N ARG A 77 5.70 2.03 6.74
CA ARG A 77 6.95 2.69 7.15
C ARG A 77 6.85 4.22 7.12
N GLU A 78 6.25 4.80 6.08
CA GLU A 78 6.06 6.26 6.00
C GLU A 78 5.09 6.76 7.09
N LEU A 79 4.05 5.98 7.38
CA LEU A 79 3.12 6.27 8.47
C LEU A 79 3.81 6.21 9.84
N GLU A 80 4.54 5.13 10.14
CA GLU A 80 5.30 4.99 11.39
C GLU A 80 6.32 6.12 11.57
N LEU A 81 6.98 6.54 10.49
CA LEU A 81 7.96 7.63 10.51
C LEU A 81 7.28 9.00 10.72
N LEU A 82 6.04 9.15 10.26
CA LEU A 82 5.24 10.34 10.55
C LEU A 82 4.76 10.35 12.01
N GLU A 83 4.28 9.23 12.52
CA GLU A 83 3.86 9.07 13.93
C GLU A 83 5.01 9.38 14.89
N ASP A 84 6.22 8.86 14.64
CA ASP A 84 7.41 9.15 15.46
C ASP A 84 7.79 10.64 15.45
N ARG A 85 7.67 11.30 14.28
CA ARG A 85 7.91 12.75 14.17
C ARG A 85 6.86 13.56 14.93
N VAL A 86 5.60 13.15 14.90
CA VAL A 86 4.52 13.80 15.65
C VAL A 86 4.77 13.65 17.15
N ALA A 87 5.08 12.44 17.63
CA ALA A 87 5.37 12.19 19.05
C ALA A 87 6.53 13.06 19.58
N LYS A 88 7.62 13.18 18.80
CA LYS A 88 8.75 14.05 19.14
C LYS A 88 8.35 15.53 19.23
N LEU A 89 7.53 16.01 18.30
CA LEU A 89 7.04 17.39 18.32
C LEU A 89 6.10 17.64 19.51
N GLU A 90 5.24 16.69 19.83
CA GLU A 90 4.35 16.76 21.01
C GLU A 90 5.14 16.82 22.32
N GLU A 91 6.21 16.04 22.43
CA GLU A 91 7.12 16.07 23.58
C GLU A 91 7.86 17.42 23.69
N GLN A 92 8.37 17.93 22.57
CA GLN A 92 9.01 19.25 22.52
C GLN A 92 8.03 20.36 22.91
N MET A 93 6.81 20.36 22.38
CA MET A 93 5.77 21.31 22.76
C MET A 93 5.43 21.26 24.25
N LYS A 94 5.40 20.07 24.84
CA LYS A 94 5.17 19.90 26.27
C LYS A 94 6.30 20.51 27.08
N SER A 95 7.57 20.24 26.71
CA SER A 95 8.73 20.81 27.40
C SER A 95 8.79 22.34 27.31
N VAL A 96 8.43 22.92 26.17
CA VAL A 96 8.37 24.38 25.99
C VAL A 96 7.26 24.97 26.85
N ARG A 97 6.06 24.38 26.84
CA ARG A 97 4.94 24.85 27.67
C ARG A 97 5.23 24.77 29.17
N ASP A 98 5.93 23.73 29.62
CA ASP A 98 6.29 23.55 31.02
C ASP A 98 7.46 24.46 31.45
N SER A 99 8.19 25.08 30.50
CA SER A 99 9.29 26.04 30.76
C SER A 99 8.82 27.50 30.84
N ASP A 100 7.62 27.80 30.33
CA ASP A 100 6.98 29.13 30.36
C ASP A 100 6.03 29.34 31.57
N LEU A 101 5.92 28.33 32.46
CA LEU A 101 5.20 28.37 33.74
C LEU A 101 6.19 28.43 34.92
#